data_AF-A0A7W6CSF0-F1
#
_entry.id   AF-A0A7W6CSF0-F1
#
_cell.length_a   1.000
_cell.length_b   1.000
_cell.length_c   1.000
_cell.angle_alpha   90.00
_cell.angle_beta   90.00
_cell.angle_gamma   90.00
#
_symmetry.space_group_name_H-M   'P 1'
#
loop_
_entity.id
_entity.type
_entity.pdbx_description
1 polymer ?
#
loop_
_entity_poly.entity_id
_entity_poly.type
_entity_poly.pdbx_seq_one_letter_code
_entity_poly.pdbx_strand_id
1 'polypeptide(L)' 'MFASDTSQELQNENEYRAALAEIRPYFEGEPDEGSDEAARFRMLFILIENYEAEHYPAVPAKATKTR' A
#
# COMPACT_ATOMS: atom_id res chain seq x y z
N MET A 1 15.20 -19.95 16.94
CA MET A 1 15.80 -18.63 16.61
C MET A 1 15.30 -18.29 15.23
N PHE A 2 14.03 -17.86 15.13
CA PHE A 2 13.50 -17.35 13.87
C PHE A 2 14.14 -15.98 13.67
N ALA A 3 14.72 -15.78 12.50
CA ALA A 3 15.39 -14.55 12.17
C ALA A 3 14.48 -13.36 12.48
N SER A 4 15.06 -12.34 13.10
CA SER A 4 14.52 -10.99 13.12
C SER A 4 14.26 -10.55 11.67
N ASP A 5 13.03 -10.66 11.18
CA ASP A 5 12.66 -10.05 9.90
C ASP A 5 12.00 -8.71 10.22
N THR A 6 12.85 -7.75 10.56
CA THR A 6 12.51 -6.34 10.57
C THR A 6 12.19 -5.92 9.12
N SER A 7 11.23 -5.01 8.93
CA SER A 7 11.28 -4.00 7.84
C SER A 7 10.73 -4.35 6.45
N GLN A 8 9.49 -4.85 6.35
CA GLN A 8 8.67 -4.62 5.14
C GLN A 8 7.60 -3.57 5.47
N GLU A 9 8.03 -2.39 5.91
CA GLU A 9 7.18 -1.23 6.20
C GLU A 9 7.85 0.00 5.60
N LEU A 10 7.05 0.90 5.04
CA LEU A 10 7.55 2.19 4.53
C LEU A 10 7.86 3.08 5.74
N GLN A 11 9.10 3.54 5.86
CA GLN A 11 9.57 4.24 7.05
C GLN A 11 9.32 5.75 7.00
N ASN A 12 9.05 6.29 5.82
CA ASN A 12 8.94 7.72 5.60
C ASN A 12 8.16 8.05 4.32
N GLU A 13 7.82 9.32 4.19
CA GLU A 13 7.05 9.86 3.06
C GLU A 13 7.75 9.64 1.70
N ASN A 14 9.09 9.63 1.65
CA ASN A 14 9.80 9.41 0.39
C ASN A 14 9.64 7.96 -0.11
N GLU A 15 9.71 6.99 0.78
CA GLU A 15 9.43 5.57 0.47
C GLU A 15 7.97 5.36 0.09
N TYR A 16 7.04 6.04 0.77
CA TYR A 16 5.63 6.07 0.40
C TYR A 16 5.39 6.62 -1.01
N ARG A 17 6.01 7.76 -1.36
CA ARG A 17 5.91 8.34 -2.71
C ARG A 17 6.55 7.46 -3.77
N ALA A 18 7.66 6.78 -3.46
CA ALA A 18 8.27 5.82 -4.37
C ALA A 18 7.34 4.63 -4.62
N ALA A 19 6.72 4.06 -3.57
CA ALA A 19 5.76 2.97 -3.69
C ALA A 19 4.52 3.38 -4.51
N LEU A 20 3.99 4.60 -4.29
CA LEU A 20 2.89 5.16 -5.08
C LEU A 20 3.26 5.32 -6.57
N ALA A 21 4.47 5.80 -6.85
CA ALA A 21 4.94 5.95 -8.22
C ALA A 21 5.10 4.59 -8.92
N GLU A 22 5.60 3.60 -8.18
CA GLU A 22 5.82 2.25 -8.68
C GLU A 22 4.52 1.48 -8.91
N ILE A 23 3.53 1.62 -8.02
CA ILE A 23 2.26 0.88 -8.16
C ILE A 23 1.38 1.44 -9.29
N ARG A 24 1.54 2.72 -9.65
CA ARG A 24 0.66 3.44 -10.58
C ARG A 24 0.49 2.75 -11.95
N PRO A 25 1.55 2.26 -12.63
CA PRO A 25 1.41 1.63 -13.94
C PRO A 25 0.60 0.32 -13.92
N TYR A 26 0.59 -0.41 -12.79
CA TYR A 26 -0.18 -1.65 -12.67
C TYR A 26 -1.70 -1.41 -12.76
N PHE A 27 -2.19 -0.19 -12.55
CA PHE A 27 -3.60 0.15 -12.76
C PHE A 27 -3.95 0.43 -14.23
N GLU A 28 -2.96 0.74 -15.07
CA GLU A 28 -3.15 0.92 -16.51
C GLU A 28 -3.06 -0.43 -17.26
N GLY A 29 -2.29 -1.37 -16.71
CA GLY A 29 -2.20 -2.76 -17.17
C GLY A 29 -1.98 -3.69 -15.97
N GLU A 30 -3.04 -4.38 -15.57
CA GLU A 30 -2.98 -5.31 -14.44
C GLU A 30 -2.08 -6.51 -14.77
N PRO A 31 -1.17 -6.92 -13.87
CA PRO A 31 -0.29 -8.07 -14.10
C PRO A 31 -1.05 -9.40 -14.24
N ASP A 32 -0.49 -10.31 -15.04
CA ASP A 32 -1.02 -11.67 -15.16
C ASP A 32 -0.99 -12.40 -13.81
N GLU A 33 -2.04 -13.15 -13.52
CA GLU A 33 -2.13 -13.90 -12.27
C GLU A 33 -0.99 -14.93 -12.15
N GLY A 34 -0.34 -14.97 -10.99
CA GLY A 34 0.79 -15.87 -10.72
C GLY A 34 2.15 -15.38 -11.23
N SER A 35 2.21 -14.22 -11.90
CA SER A 35 3.47 -13.56 -12.26
C SER A 35 4.19 -12.95 -11.04
N ASP A 36 5.49 -12.71 -11.20
CA ASP A 36 6.29 -11.98 -10.21
C ASP A 36 5.81 -10.53 -10.06
N GLU A 37 5.35 -9.92 -11.16
CA GLU A 37 4.72 -8.60 -11.18
C GLU A 37 3.43 -8.57 -10.36
N ALA A 38 2.59 -9.61 -10.42
CA ALA A 38 1.40 -9.72 -9.57
C ALA A 38 1.77 -9.86 -8.08
N ALA A 39 2.86 -10.56 -7.76
CA ALA A 39 3.37 -10.63 -6.40
C ALA A 39 3.86 -9.25 -5.91
N ARG A 40 4.59 -8.52 -6.75
CA ARG A 40 5.08 -7.16 -6.46
C ARG A 40 3.93 -6.17 -6.29
N PHE A 41 2.92 -6.21 -7.15
CA PHE A 41 1.72 -5.38 -7.05
C PHE A 41 1.00 -5.57 -5.71
N ARG A 42 0.76 -6.82 -5.29
CA ARG A 42 0.16 -7.15 -3.99
C ARG A 42 1.00 -6.64 -2.82
N MET A 43 2.31 -6.79 -2.89
CA MET A 43 3.23 -6.30 -1.87
C MET A 43 3.17 -4.77 -1.74
N LEU A 44 3.24 -4.04 -2.85
CA LEU A 44 3.14 -2.58 -2.85
C LEU A 44 1.81 -2.10 -2.25
N PHE A 45 0.71 -2.79 -2.55
CA PHE A 45 -0.60 -2.48 -1.99
C PHE A 45 -0.61 -2.55 -0.46
N ILE A 46 -0.10 -3.66 0.11
CA ILE A 46 -0.01 -3.86 1.57
C ILE A 46 0.88 -2.78 2.22
N LEU A 47 2.02 -2.47 1.61
CA LEU A 47 2.95 -1.45 2.12
C LEU A 47 2.31 -0.07 2.19
N ILE A 48 1.59 0.32 1.13
CA ILE A 48 0.88 1.59 1.02
C ILE A 48 -0.26 1.64 2.03
N GLU A 49 -1.09 0.59 2.11
CA GLU A 49 -2.22 0.51 3.04
C GLU A 49 -1.77 0.64 4.50
N ASN A 50 -0.71 -0.07 4.90
CA ASN A 50 -0.17 0.01 6.26
C ASN A 50 0.36 1.42 6.57
N TYR A 51 1.11 2.03 5.64
CA TYR A 51 1.61 3.40 5.83
C TYR A 51 0.47 4.41 5.97
N GLU A 52 -0.57 4.29 5.14
CA GLU A 52 -1.75 5.15 5.19
C GLU A 52 -2.55 4.97 6.48
N ALA A 53 -2.70 3.75 6.98
CA ALA A 53 -3.40 3.49 8.24
C ALA A 53 -2.72 4.19 9.43
N GLU A 54 -1.39 4.26 9.44
CA GLU A 54 -0.61 4.89 10.51
C GLU A 54 -0.52 6.42 10.38
N HIS A 55 -0.34 6.94 9.16
CA HIS A 55 -0.02 8.35 8.90
C HIS A 55 -1.22 9.18 8.43
N TYR A 56 -2.20 8.54 7.80
CA TYR A 56 -3.38 9.18 7.20
C TYR A 56 -4.67 8.51 7.69
N PRO A 57 -4.93 8.50 9.01
CA PRO A 57 -6.09 7.81 9.55
C PRO A 57 -7.38 8.35 8.92
N ALA A 58 -8.23 7.46 8.42
CA ALA A 58 -9.49 7.83 7.81
C ALA A 58 -10.30 8.70 8.79
N VAL A 59 -10.53 9.97 8.43
CA VAL A 59 -11.47 10.80 9.17
C VAL A 59 -12.84 10.16 8.97
N PRO A 60 -13.57 9.76 10.03
CA PRO A 60 -14.88 9.18 9.85
C PRO A 60 -15.72 10.18 9.06
N ALA A 61 -16.19 9.75 7.88
CA ALA A 61 -17.12 10.53 7.09
C ALA A 61 -18.25 10.92 8.04
N LYS A 62 -18.45 12.23 8.26
CA LYS A 62 -19.58 12.68 9.08
C LYS A 62 -20.82 12.06 8.46
N ALA A 63 -21.44 11.11 9.16
CA ALA A 63 -22.65 10.45 8.74
C ALA A 63 -23.75 11.53 8.65
N THR A 64 -23.87 12.14 7.47
CA THR A 64 -25.00 12.98 7.12
C THR A 64 -26.13 12.03 6.78
N LYS A 65 -26.77 11.48 7.83
CA LYS A 65 -28.07 10.85 7.68
C LYS A 65 -29.07 11.97 7.40
N THR A 66 -29.20 12.33 6.12
CA THR A 66 -30.25 13.21 5.63
C THR A 66 -31.53 12.39 5.52
N ARG A 67 -32.46 12.71 6.44
CA ARG A 67 -33.89 12.34 6.53
C ARG A 67 -34.23 10.97 7.10
#